data_AF-A0AAV9EFW8-F1
#
_entry.id   AF-A0AAV9EFW8-F1
#
_cell.length_a   1.000
_cell.length_b   1.000
_cell.length_c   1.000
_cell.angle_alpha   90.00
_cell.angle_beta   90.00
_cell.angle_gamma   90.00
#
_symmetry.space_group_name_H-M   'P 1'
#
loop_
_entity.id
_entity.type
_entity.pdbx_description
1 polymer ?
#
loop_
_entity_poly.entity_id
_entity_poly.type
_entity_poly.pdbx_seq_one_letter_code
_entity_poly.pdbx_strand_id
1 'polypeptide(L)'
;MKTGGKGSFCHLKMQSDANLVMYNYNNKPVWSTKTYRRNGNYMLGLQKDHNVVIYGTAFWSTITYVSAAGIIGDDDDHVEPEEAAGVVANVTEIVVANGGH
;
A
#
# COMPACT_ATOMS: atom_id res chain seq x y z
N MET A 1 -22.09 -3.61 12.79
CA MET A 1 -22.16 -2.98 11.45
C MET A 1 -22.86 -3.95 10.51
N LYS A 2 -23.99 -3.57 9.91
CA LYS A 2 -24.74 -4.40 8.95
C LYS A 2 -24.33 -4.00 7.53
N THR A 3 -23.45 -4.77 6.91
CA THR A 3 -23.10 -4.63 5.48
C THR A 3 -23.96 -5.53 4.58
N GLY A 4 -24.84 -6.36 5.15
CA GLY A 4 -25.73 -7.23 4.39
C GLY A 4 -26.85 -6.46 3.69
N GLY A 5 -26.79 -6.38 2.36
CA GLY A 5 -27.95 -6.07 1.51
C GLY A 5 -28.05 -4.65 0.95
N LYS A 6 -27.03 -3.81 1.04
CA LYS A 6 -27.06 -2.46 0.44
C LYS A 6 -26.31 -2.39 -0.89
N GLY A 7 -26.95 -2.93 -1.93
CA GLY A 7 -26.65 -2.63 -3.33
C GLY A 7 -25.55 -3.49 -3.94
N SER A 8 -25.91 -4.22 -5.00
CA SER A 8 -24.96 -4.69 -6.00
C SER A 8 -24.13 -3.47 -6.48
N PHE A 9 -22.82 -3.63 -6.62
CA PHE A 9 -21.87 -2.59 -7.11
C PHE A 9 -21.46 -1.49 -6.10
N CYS A 10 -21.09 -1.85 -4.87
CA CYS A 10 -20.32 -0.96 -4.00
C CYS A 10 -18.83 -0.96 -4.38
N HIS A 11 -18.15 0.17 -4.21
CA HIS A 11 -16.70 0.26 -4.39
C HIS A 11 -16.03 1.05 -3.26
N LEU A 12 -14.78 0.73 -3.02
CA LEU A 12 -13.93 1.37 -2.02
C LEU A 12 -12.94 2.30 -2.74
N LYS A 13 -12.81 3.53 -2.28
CA LYS A 13 -11.91 4.53 -2.86
C LYS A 13 -11.07 5.19 -1.80
N MET A 14 -9.75 5.13 -1.99
CA MET A 14 -8.79 5.93 -1.24
C MET A 14 -8.78 7.34 -1.83
N GLN A 15 -9.18 8.35 -1.06
CA GLN A 15 -9.17 9.75 -1.48
C GLN A 15 -7.80 10.39 -1.21
N SER A 16 -7.52 11.51 -1.90
CA SER A 16 -6.24 12.22 -1.80
C SER A 16 -6.00 12.87 -0.43
N ASP A 17 -7.02 13.02 0.41
CA ASP A 17 -6.98 13.64 1.73
C ASP A 17 -6.78 12.62 2.87
N ALA A 18 -6.35 11.41 2.54
CA ALA A 18 -6.25 10.28 3.47
C ALA A 18 -7.58 9.73 4.00
N ASN A 19 -8.72 10.01 3.36
CA ASN A 19 -9.99 9.41 3.73
C ASN A 19 -10.32 8.20 2.82
N LEU A 20 -10.42 7.01 3.42
CA LEU A 20 -10.93 5.82 2.74
C LEU A 20 -12.46 5.79 2.82
N VAL A 21 -13.13 5.79 1.67
CA VAL A 21 -14.60 5.91 1.58
C VAL A 21 -15.18 4.75 0.77
N MET A 22 -16.24 4.16 1.31
CA MET A 22 -17.07 3.22 0.58
C MET A 22 -18.23 3.97 -0.05
N TYR A 23 -18.39 3.79 -1.35
CA TYR A 23 -19.48 4.34 -2.13
C TYR A 23 -20.41 3.22 -2.60
N ASN A 24 -21.71 3.52 -2.66
CA ASN A 24 -22.66 2.66 -3.36
C ASN A 24 -22.62 2.89 -4.89
N TYR A 25 -23.45 2.15 -5.62
CA TYR A 25 -23.55 2.23 -7.07
C TYR A 25 -23.89 3.63 -7.63
N ASN A 26 -24.52 4.50 -6.82
CA ASN A 26 -24.85 5.88 -7.18
C ASN A 26 -23.73 6.88 -6.80
N ASN A 27 -22.53 6.41 -6.47
CA ASN A 27 -21.44 7.23 -5.93
C ASN A 27 -21.82 8.00 -4.64
N LYS A 28 -22.78 7.50 -3.85
CA LYS A 28 -23.09 8.08 -2.53
C LYS A 28 -22.23 7.42 -1.45
N PRO A 29 -21.57 8.20 -0.59
CA PRO A 29 -20.78 7.64 0.50
C PRO A 29 -21.70 6.93 1.49
N VAL A 30 -21.39 5.68 1.79
CA VAL A 30 -22.14 4.85 2.76
C VAL A 30 -21.36 4.60 4.04
N TRP A 31 -20.02 4.74 4.00
CA TRP A 31 -19.13 4.64 5.15
C TRP A 31 -17.80 5.34 4.86
N SER A 32 -17.12 5.85 5.90
CA SER A 32 -15.76 6.38 5.80
C SER A 32 -14.95 6.12 7.08
N THR A 33 -13.62 6.12 6.92
CA THR A 33 -12.64 6.06 8.02
C THR A 33 -12.61 7.35 8.85
N LYS A 34 -13.04 8.49 8.27
CA LYS A 34 -13.02 9.82 8.91
C LYS A 34 -11.60 10.25 9.30
N THR A 35 -10.61 9.80 8.54
CA THR A 35 -9.22 10.26 8.63
C THR A 35 -9.00 11.39 7.63
N TYR A 36 -8.16 12.36 8.01
CA TYR A 36 -7.87 13.54 7.19
C TYR A 36 -6.41 13.95 7.36
N ARG A 37 -5.70 14.09 6.25
CA ARG A 37 -4.31 14.56 6.15
C ARG A 37 -4.15 15.46 4.93
N ARG A 38 -2.94 15.98 4.72
CA ARG A 38 -2.62 16.79 3.54
C ARG A 38 -2.84 15.97 2.26
N ASN A 39 -3.23 16.65 1.19
CA ASN A 39 -3.33 16.04 -0.13
C ASN A 39 -2.03 15.32 -0.51
N GLY A 40 -2.14 14.04 -0.87
CA GLY A 40 -1.00 13.19 -1.17
C GLY A 40 -1.42 11.84 -1.74
N ASN A 41 -0.43 10.97 -1.94
CA ASN A 41 -0.64 9.61 -2.38
C ASN A 41 -0.74 8.71 -1.15
N TYR A 42 -1.78 7.87 -1.13
CA TYR A 42 -2.04 6.94 -0.03
C TYR A 42 -2.21 5.54 -0.59
N MET A 43 -1.67 4.55 0.13
CA MET A 43 -1.80 3.15 -0.21
C MET A 43 -2.44 2.39 0.95
N LEU A 44 -3.23 1.38 0.61
CA LEU A 44 -3.79 0.45 1.57
C LEU A 44 -2.95 -0.82 1.56
N GLY A 45 -2.43 -1.23 2.72
CA GLY A 45 -1.68 -2.48 2.87
C GLY A 45 -2.34 -3.39 3.89
N LEU A 46 -2.45 -4.68 3.57
CA LEU A 46 -2.77 -5.73 4.53
C LEU A 46 -1.45 -6.20 5.16
N GLN A 47 -1.33 -6.04 6.47
CA GLN A 47 -0.16 -6.48 7.23
C GLN A 47 -0.29 -7.96 7.64
N LYS A 48 0.84 -8.60 7.97
CA LYS A 48 0.91 -10.01 8.41
C LYS A 48 0.14 -10.27 9.71
N ASP A 49 -0.12 -9.24 10.51
CA ASP A 49 -0.92 -9.29 11.74
C ASP A 49 -2.44 -9.17 11.50
N HIS A 50 -2.86 -9.20 10.23
CA HIS A 50 -4.24 -9.03 9.76
C HIS A 50 -4.84 -7.64 9.97
N ASN A 51 -4.00 -6.63 10.21
CA ASN A 51 -4.44 -5.23 10.19
C ASN A 51 -4.43 -4.67 8.76
N VAL A 52 -5.47 -3.92 8.43
CA VAL A 52 -5.52 -3.11 7.21
C VAL A 52 -5.09 -1.69 7.57
N VAL A 53 -3.99 -1.24 6.98
CA VAL A 53 -3.34 0.04 7.31
C VAL A 53 -3.29 0.96 6.10
N ILE A 54 -3.52 2.25 6.33
CA ILE A 54 -3.33 3.31 5.35
C ILE A 54 -1.92 3.89 5.55
N TYR A 55 -1.07 3.76 4.54
CA TYR A 55 0.22 4.43 4.49
C TYR A 55 0.13 5.69 3.62
N GLY A 56 0.81 6.76 4.05
CA GLY A 56 0.89 8.00 3.30
C GLY A 56 2.11 8.07 2.38
N THR A 57 2.30 9.23 1.77
CA THR A 57 3.47 9.54 0.95
C THR A 57 4.75 9.20 1.69
N ALA A 58 5.61 8.40 1.06
CA ALA A 58 6.92 8.09 1.60
C ALA A 58 7.75 9.37 1.71
N PHE A 59 8.41 9.57 2.85
CA PHE A 59 9.34 10.68 3.04
C PHE A 59 10.62 10.50 2.21
N TRP A 60 11.01 9.26 1.96
CA TRP A 60 12.18 8.90 1.16
C TRP A 60 11.93 7.58 0.42
N SER A 61 12.54 7.43 -0.76
CA SER A 61 12.48 6.20 -1.56
C SER A 61 13.81 6.02 -2.28
N THR A 62 14.24 4.76 -2.44
CA THR A 62 15.38 4.38 -3.28
C THR A 62 15.09 4.59 -4.77
N ILE A 63 13.82 4.72 -5.16
CA ILE A 63 13.36 4.84 -6.56
C ILE A 63 13.84 3.65 -7.41
N THR A 64 13.88 2.45 -6.84
CA THR A 64 14.18 1.24 -7.61
C THR A 64 12.95 0.86 -8.45
N TYR A 65 12.94 1.22 -9.73
CA TYR A 65 11.97 0.73 -10.70
C TYR A 65 12.36 -0.67 -11.15
N VAL A 66 11.62 -1.70 -10.73
CA VAL A 66 11.66 -2.99 -11.43
C VAL A 66 10.66 -2.92 -12.59
N SER A 67 11.08 -2.41 -13.75
CA SER A 67 10.39 -2.78 -14.98
C SER A 67 10.71 -4.24 -15.23
N ALA A 68 9.75 -5.12 -14.96
CA ALA A 68 9.86 -6.55 -15.20
C ALA A 68 9.97 -6.81 -16.72
N ALA A 69 11.20 -6.70 -17.23
CA ALA A 69 11.61 -7.17 -18.54
C ALA A 69 13.12 -7.39 -18.49
N GLY A 70 13.55 -8.56 -17.98
CA GLY A 70 14.92 -9.01 -18.23
C GLY A 70 15.67 -9.72 -17.10
N ILE A 71 15.03 -10.37 -16.13
CA ILE A 71 15.69 -11.46 -15.39
C ILE A 71 14.87 -12.73 -15.65
N ILE A 72 15.10 -13.32 -16.81
CA ILE A 72 14.87 -14.75 -17.06
C ILE A 72 16.27 -15.37 -17.08
N GLY A 73 16.72 -15.77 -15.89
CA GLY A 73 17.76 -16.77 -15.73
C GLY A 73 17.03 -18.08 -15.49
N ASP A 74 17.23 -19.03 -16.39
CA ASP A 74 16.57 -20.32 -16.41
C ASP A 74 16.85 -21.17 -15.15
N ASP A 75 15.83 -21.97 -14.83
CA ASP A 75 15.76 -23.15 -13.96
C ASP A 75 16.06 -23.03 -12.44
N ASP A 76 14.99 -23.32 -11.69
CA ASP A 76 14.93 -23.75 -10.29
C ASP A 76 15.28 -22.72 -9.19
N ASP A 77 14.29 -21.89 -8.85
CA ASP A 77 13.92 -21.68 -7.45
C ASP A 77 12.50 -21.10 -7.40
N HIS A 78 11.59 -21.82 -6.77
CA HIS A 78 10.27 -21.31 -6.42
C HIS A 78 10.44 -20.14 -5.43
N VAL A 79 10.56 -18.92 -5.94
CA VAL A 79 10.48 -17.71 -5.13
C VAL A 79 9.00 -17.47 -4.85
N GLU A 80 8.56 -17.89 -3.66
CA GLU A 80 7.25 -17.54 -3.13
C GLU A 80 7.12 -16.00 -3.10
N PRO A 81 6.06 -15.41 -3.68
CA PRO A 81 5.89 -13.96 -3.76
C PRO A 81 5.58 -13.28 -2.40
N GLU A 82 5.88 -13.91 -1.26
CA GLU A 82 5.44 -13.50 0.08
C GLU A 82 6.27 -12.41 0.77
N GLU A 83 7.35 -11.92 0.15
CA GLU A 83 8.20 -10.85 0.70
C GLU A 83 7.82 -9.44 0.19
N ALA A 84 6.79 -9.29 -0.65
CA ALA A 84 6.34 -7.97 -1.14
C ALA A 84 5.47 -7.18 -0.13
N ALA A 85 5.42 -7.58 1.14
CA ALA A 85 4.86 -6.77 2.21
C ALA A 85 5.93 -5.78 2.68
N GLY A 86 5.80 -4.52 2.27
CA GLY A 86 6.75 -3.45 2.57
C GLY A 86 7.19 -3.47 4.04
N VAL A 87 8.45 -3.84 4.26
CA VAL A 87 9.12 -3.75 5.57
C VAL A 87 9.33 -2.26 5.86
N VAL A 88 8.48 -1.69 6.69
CA VAL A 88 8.76 -0.39 7.32
C VAL A 88 9.69 -0.68 8.51
N ALA A 89 10.99 -0.69 8.26
CA ALA A 89 11.97 -0.75 9.34
C ALA A 89 12.05 0.61 10.03
N ASN A 90 12.02 0.62 11.37
CA ASN A 90 12.31 1.81 12.16
C ASN A 90 13.83 1.99 12.19
N VAL A 91 14.37 2.67 11.17
CA VAL A 91 15.81 2.90 11.04
C VAL A 91 16.16 4.22 11.74
N THR A 92 16.91 4.15 12.83
CA THR A 92 17.43 5.34 13.54
C THR A 92 18.69 5.90 12.90
N GLU A 93 19.42 5.07 12.14
CA GLU A 93 20.67 5.45 11.47
C GLU A 93 20.85 4.64 10.18
N ILE A 94 21.17 5.33 9.07
CA ILE A 94 21.58 4.71 7.82
C ILE A 94 23.08 4.97 7.67
N VAL A 95 23.90 3.93 7.83
CA VAL A 95 25.36 4.04 7.65
C VAL A 95 25.70 3.84 6.17
N VAL A 96 26.27 4.86 5.54
CA VAL A 96 26.84 4.76 4.18
C VAL A 96 28.27 4.26 4.30
N ALA A 97 28.53 3.03 3.85
CA ALA A 97 29.90 2.54 3.72
C ALA A 97 30.54 3.16 2.47
N ASN A 98 31.51 4.05 2.64
CA ASN A 98 32.39 4.47 1.55
C ASN A 98 33.34 3.31 1.25
N GLY A 99 33.08 2.56 0.18
CA GLY A 99 34.00 1.55 -0.33
C GLY A 99 35.25 2.21 -0.89
N GLY A 100 36.36 2.13 -0.17
CA GLY A 100 37.69 2.44 -0.68
C GLY A 100 38.34 1.17 -1.22
N HIS A 101 38.73 1.18 -2.49
CA HIS A 101 40.12 1.25 -2.97
C HIS A 101 40.13 1.50 -4.48
#